data_AF-A0A1M3FYK0-F1
#
_entry.id   AF-A0A1M3FYK0-F1
#
_cell.length_a   1.000
_cell.length_b   1.000
_cell.length_c   1.000
_cell.angle_alpha   90.00
_cell.angle_beta   90.00
_cell.angle_gamma   90.00
#
_symmetry.space_group_name_H-M   'P 1'
#
loop_
_entity.id
_entity.type
_entity.pdbx_description
1 polymer ?
#
loop_
_entity_poly.entity_id
_entity_poly.type
_entity_poly.pdbx_seq_one_letter_code
_entity_poly.pdbx_strand_id
1 'polypeptide(L)'
;MKKQLISFVLYSLILASCGKLNRLSEEDYSWMPYNGDETLVFKSSTGEIDSIFLIKKDTLLAYPEAQSINGVKYEEVAVFCNHYRQDNQNVGRSYYLFKVQKAKDNRAELVFDLSTKGNKFYRLLPVKIYSLRKESPVSLETSFGKYNDIYIIYPDDNAKDFYQLSNFVTKLYWSKSQGLIRFDKKDGVFWELSR
;
A
#
# COMPACT_ATOMS: atom_id res chain seq x y z
N MET A 1 40.67 33.91 20.03
CA MET A 1 39.22 34.20 20.16
C MET A 1 38.43 33.91 18.88
N LYS A 2 38.67 34.53 17.71
CA LYS A 2 37.89 34.26 16.47
C LYS A 2 37.85 32.79 16.03
N LYS A 3 38.99 32.08 16.08
CA LYS A 3 39.07 30.64 15.72
C LYS A 3 38.30 29.72 16.67
N GLN A 4 38.23 30.07 17.96
CA GLN A 4 37.46 29.32 18.96
C GLN A 4 35.95 29.53 18.78
N LEU A 5 35.51 30.75 18.42
CA LEU A 5 34.12 31.05 18.12
C LEU A 5 33.63 30.29 16.87
N ILE A 6 34.43 30.25 15.80
CA ILE A 6 34.13 29.50 14.58
C ILE A 6 34.01 28.00 14.88
N SER A 7 34.91 27.44 15.69
CA SER A 7 34.85 26.03 16.09
C SER A 7 33.59 25.74 16.90
N PHE A 8 33.21 26.61 17.83
CA PHE A 8 32.01 26.46 18.65
C PHE A 8 30.72 26.50 17.81
N VAL A 9 30.64 27.43 16.85
CA VAL A 9 29.52 27.51 15.90
C VAL A 9 29.44 26.25 15.04
N LEU A 10 30.58 25.74 14.54
CA LEU A 10 30.61 24.50 13.76
C LEU A 10 30.11 23.29 14.57
N TYR A 11 30.53 23.16 15.84
CA TYR A 11 30.05 22.10 16.72
C TYR A 11 28.56 22.22 17.03
N SER A 12 28.04 23.43 17.22
CA SER A 12 26.60 23.66 17.45
C SER A 12 25.75 23.33 16.22
N LEU A 13 26.25 23.57 15.01
CA LEU A 13 25.57 23.22 13.76
C LEU A 13 25.52 21.70 13.52
N ILE A 14 26.54 20.95 13.95
CA ILE A 14 26.57 19.48 13.83
C ILE A 14 25.55 18.84 14.78
N LEU A 15 25.39 19.37 15.99
CA LEU A 15 24.43 18.84 16.98
C LEU A 15 22.96 19.16 16.64
N ALA A 16 22.71 20.20 15.84
CA ALA A 16 21.36 20.59 15.42
C ALA A 16 20.80 19.75 14.25
N SER A 17 21.58 18.81 13.69
CA SER A 17 21.22 18.09 12.46
C SER A 17 20.50 16.74 12.69
N CYS A 18 20.14 16.40 13.93
CA CYS A 18 19.34 15.20 14.22
C CYS A 18 17.90 15.38 13.73
N GLY A 19 17.65 15.05 12.45
CA GLY A 19 16.30 15.02 11.88
C GLY A 19 15.39 14.04 12.62
N LYS A 20 14.13 14.42 12.83
CA LYS A 20 13.13 13.57 13.48
C LYS A 20 12.73 12.42 12.55
N LEU A 21 12.62 11.21 13.10
CA LEU A 21 12.13 10.03 12.38
C LEU A 21 10.85 9.53 13.05
N ASN A 22 9.76 9.49 12.30
CA ASN A 22 8.51 8.86 12.69
C ASN A 22 8.50 7.41 12.19
N ARG A 23 8.71 6.47 13.10
CA ARG A 23 8.72 5.03 12.82
C ARG A 23 7.33 4.42 12.86
N LEU A 24 7.14 3.32 12.13
CA LEU A 24 5.98 2.46 12.29
C LEU A 24 6.09 1.72 13.64
N SER A 25 4.96 1.60 14.32
CA SER A 25 4.86 0.77 15.53
C SER A 25 4.64 -0.71 15.15
N GLU A 26 4.87 -1.63 16.09
CA GLU A 26 4.59 -3.07 15.87
C GLU A 26 3.15 -3.31 15.43
N GLU A 27 2.22 -2.56 16.01
CA GLU A 27 0.81 -2.63 15.64
C GLU A 27 0.56 -2.07 14.23
N ASP A 28 1.34 -1.10 13.75
CA ASP A 28 1.27 -0.68 12.34
C ASP A 28 1.81 -1.79 11.42
N TYR A 29 2.92 -2.44 11.79
CA TYR A 29 3.48 -3.59 11.07
C TYR A 29 2.53 -4.79 11.02
N SER A 30 1.62 -4.95 11.99
CA SER A 30 0.60 -6.01 11.98
C SER A 30 -0.39 -5.91 10.81
N TRP A 31 -0.38 -4.80 10.08
CA TRP A 31 -1.16 -4.61 8.84
C TRP A 31 -0.40 -4.98 7.58
N MET A 32 0.82 -5.52 7.70
CA MET A 32 1.64 -6.03 6.60
C MET A 32 1.59 -7.56 6.56
N PRO A 33 0.66 -8.18 5.80
CA PRO A 33 0.46 -9.62 5.79
C PRO A 33 1.50 -10.38 4.95
N TYR A 34 2.24 -9.67 4.10
CA TYR A 34 3.16 -10.29 3.14
C TYR A 34 4.61 -10.32 3.64
N ASN A 35 5.34 -11.33 3.19
CA ASN A 35 6.78 -11.49 3.36
C ASN A 35 7.57 -10.94 2.17
N GLY A 36 6.92 -10.80 1.02
CA GLY A 36 7.47 -10.19 -0.19
C GLY A 36 8.08 -11.19 -1.17
N ASP A 37 7.80 -12.47 -1.01
CA ASP A 37 8.25 -13.57 -1.89
C ASP A 37 7.08 -14.44 -2.37
N GLU A 38 5.85 -14.07 -2.01
CA GLU A 38 4.65 -14.79 -2.39
C GLU A 38 4.28 -14.60 -3.86
N THR A 39 3.53 -15.56 -4.40
CA THR A 39 2.81 -15.41 -5.66
C THR A 39 1.33 -15.48 -5.37
N LEU A 40 0.62 -14.37 -5.60
CA LEU A 40 -0.82 -14.28 -5.40
C LEU A 40 -1.51 -14.67 -6.71
N VAL A 41 -2.29 -15.75 -6.70
CA VAL A 41 -3.01 -16.24 -7.87
C VAL A 41 -4.48 -15.93 -7.71
N PHE A 42 -5.04 -15.13 -8.62
CA PHE A 42 -6.45 -14.77 -8.62
C PHE A 42 -7.20 -15.52 -9.71
N LYS A 43 -8.42 -15.96 -9.38
CA LYS A 43 -9.37 -16.55 -10.34
C LYS A 43 -10.60 -15.66 -10.45
N SER A 44 -11.01 -15.33 -11.68
CA SER A 44 -12.24 -14.59 -11.91
C SER A 44 -13.47 -15.48 -11.81
N SER A 45 -14.63 -14.87 -11.60
CA SER A 45 -15.94 -15.53 -11.70
C SER A 45 -16.23 -16.08 -13.10
N THR A 46 -15.52 -15.62 -14.13
CA THR A 46 -15.59 -16.13 -15.51
C THR A 46 -14.57 -17.23 -15.81
N GLY A 47 -13.74 -17.61 -14.83
CA GLY A 47 -12.75 -18.68 -14.96
C GLY A 47 -11.37 -18.24 -15.48
N GLU A 48 -11.15 -16.94 -15.69
CA GLU A 48 -9.83 -16.40 -16.02
C GLU A 48 -8.89 -16.45 -14.81
N ILE A 49 -7.58 -16.51 -15.07
CA ILE A 49 -6.54 -16.55 -14.04
C ILE A 49 -5.56 -15.41 -14.29
N ASP A 50 -5.16 -14.74 -13.21
CA ASP A 50 -4.10 -13.74 -13.19
C ASP A 50 -3.18 -13.98 -11.98
N SER A 51 -1.95 -13.50 -12.05
CA SER A 51 -0.98 -13.69 -10.98
C SER A 51 -0.17 -12.43 -10.72
N ILE A 52 0.06 -12.16 -9.44
CA ILE A 52 0.91 -11.09 -8.96
C ILE A 52 2.10 -11.73 -8.25
N PHE A 53 3.30 -11.46 -8.75
CA PHE A 53 4.54 -11.99 -8.17
C PHE A 53 5.13 -10.96 -7.23
N LEU A 54 5.10 -11.21 -5.93
CA LEU A 54 5.77 -10.36 -4.95
C LEU A 54 7.27 -10.66 -5.01
N ILE A 55 8.07 -9.60 -5.10
CA ILE A 55 9.52 -9.73 -5.36
C ILE A 55 10.37 -9.30 -4.18
N LYS A 56 9.84 -8.41 -3.34
CA LYS A 56 10.55 -7.90 -2.18
C LYS A 56 9.58 -7.25 -1.20
N LYS A 57 9.82 -7.44 0.11
CA LYS A 57 9.36 -6.53 1.16
C LYS A 57 10.54 -5.67 1.60
N ASP A 58 10.37 -4.37 1.68
CA ASP A 58 11.42 -3.45 2.11
C ASP A 58 10.89 -2.34 3.00
N THR A 59 11.76 -1.84 3.88
CA THR A 59 11.49 -0.65 4.71
C THR A 59 12.22 0.54 4.10
N LEU A 60 11.46 1.57 3.77
CA LEU A 60 11.95 2.79 3.13
C LEU A 60 11.74 3.99 4.07
N LEU A 61 12.46 5.07 3.77
CA LEU A 61 12.27 6.35 4.42
C LEU A 61 11.70 7.34 3.41
N ALA A 62 10.51 7.85 3.70
CA ALA A 62 9.87 8.92 2.96
C ALA A 62 10.30 10.29 3.53
N TYR A 63 10.51 11.24 2.62
CA TYR A 63 10.94 12.61 2.92
C TYR A 63 9.89 13.61 2.39
N PRO A 64 8.68 13.65 2.97
CA PRO A 64 7.59 14.50 2.48
C PRO A 64 7.88 16.00 2.66
N GLU A 65 8.91 16.33 3.43
CA GLU A 65 9.43 17.68 3.63
C GLU A 65 10.91 17.77 3.23
N ALA A 66 11.30 17.14 2.12
CA ALA A 66 12.71 17.09 1.66
C ALA A 66 13.38 18.47 1.54
N GLN A 67 12.59 19.55 1.42
CA GLN A 67 13.07 20.93 1.33
C GLN A 67 13.15 21.65 2.68
N SER A 68 12.64 21.09 3.78
CA SER A 68 12.69 21.72 5.09
C SER A 68 14.00 21.42 5.81
N ILE A 69 14.55 22.45 6.46
CA ILE A 69 15.66 22.28 7.40
C ILE A 69 15.14 21.44 8.58
N ASN A 70 15.81 20.33 8.88
CA ASN A 70 15.37 19.35 9.88
C ASN A 70 14.02 18.69 9.59
N GLY A 71 13.70 18.48 8.30
CA GLY A 71 12.49 17.80 7.88
C GLY A 71 12.29 16.44 8.53
N VAL A 72 11.03 16.15 8.85
CA VAL A 72 10.64 14.89 9.48
C VAL A 72 10.67 13.78 8.43
N LYS A 73 11.38 12.70 8.74
CA LYS A 73 11.41 11.48 7.95
C LYS A 73 10.30 10.55 8.44
N TYR A 74 9.70 9.81 7.54
CA TYR A 74 8.59 8.90 7.84
C TYR A 74 8.96 7.51 7.33
N GLU A 75 8.82 6.51 8.20
CA GLU A 75 9.03 5.12 7.81
C GLU A 75 7.82 4.62 7.01
N GLU A 76 8.11 3.88 5.94
CA GLU A 76 7.12 3.08 5.20
C GLU A 76 7.68 1.67 4.96
N VAL A 77 6.80 0.68 4.99
CA VAL A 77 7.11 -0.70 4.60
C VAL A 77 6.28 -1.04 3.38
N ALA A 78 6.95 -1.45 2.30
CA ALA A 78 6.33 -1.67 1.00
C ALA A 78 6.61 -3.09 0.51
N VAL A 79 5.63 -3.66 -0.19
CA VAL A 79 5.76 -4.94 -0.89
C VAL A 79 5.77 -4.65 -2.38
N PHE A 80 6.91 -4.91 -2.99
CA PHE A 80 7.14 -4.75 -4.42
C PHE A 80 6.62 -5.96 -5.17
N CYS A 81 6.07 -5.73 -6.36
CA CYS A 81 5.59 -6.79 -7.21
C CYS A 81 5.94 -6.57 -8.68
N ASN A 82 5.93 -7.66 -9.43
CA ASN A 82 5.89 -7.65 -10.88
C ASN A 82 4.49 -8.05 -11.34
N HIS A 83 3.95 -7.29 -12.28
CA HIS A 83 2.72 -7.64 -12.98
C HIS A 83 3.04 -8.33 -14.30
N TYR A 84 2.25 -9.35 -14.66
CA TYR A 84 2.28 -9.90 -16.00
C TYR A 84 1.69 -8.89 -16.99
N ARG A 85 2.54 -8.09 -17.64
CA ARG A 85 2.12 -7.14 -18.67
C ARG A 85 2.24 -7.81 -20.04
N GLN A 86 1.11 -7.98 -20.72
CA GLN A 86 1.05 -8.61 -22.05
C GLN A 86 1.59 -7.69 -23.17
N ASP A 87 1.86 -6.41 -22.89
CA ASP A 87 2.55 -5.53 -23.83
C ASP A 87 4.07 -5.64 -23.65
N ASN A 88 4.76 -5.96 -24.75
CA ASN A 88 6.22 -6.04 -24.87
C ASN A 88 6.90 -4.66 -24.78
N GLN A 89 6.41 -3.72 -23.99
CA GLN A 89 7.15 -2.52 -23.66
C GLN A 89 7.81 -2.69 -22.29
N ASN A 90 9.03 -3.23 -22.36
CA ASN A 90 10.06 -3.14 -21.34
C ASN A 90 10.16 -1.70 -20.81
N VAL A 91 9.47 -1.41 -19.72
CA VAL A 91 9.85 -0.33 -18.80
C VAL A 91 9.73 -0.90 -17.40
N GLY A 92 10.88 -1.34 -16.88
CA GLY A 92 11.07 -1.81 -15.51
C GLY A 92 10.70 -0.76 -14.48
N ARG A 93 9.42 -0.65 -14.17
CA ARG A 93 8.95 0.00 -12.96
C ARG A 93 8.52 -1.09 -12.01
N SER A 94 9.36 -1.35 -11.01
CA SER A 94 8.91 -2.00 -9.78
C SER A 94 7.82 -1.11 -9.19
N TYR A 95 6.58 -1.57 -9.26
CA TYR A 95 5.47 -0.96 -8.54
C TYR A 95 5.33 -1.70 -7.20
N TYR A 96 5.09 -0.96 -6.12
CA TYR A 96 4.66 -1.61 -4.89
C TYR A 96 3.21 -2.05 -5.09
N LEU A 97 2.84 -3.24 -4.64
CA LEU A 97 1.45 -3.68 -4.57
C LEU A 97 0.71 -2.89 -3.48
N PHE A 98 1.39 -2.77 -2.35
CA PHE A 98 0.82 -2.38 -1.08
C PHE A 98 1.92 -1.83 -0.18
N LYS A 99 1.59 -0.83 0.63
CA LYS A 99 2.47 -0.34 1.68
C LYS A 99 1.70 0.10 2.92
N VAL A 100 2.37 0.00 4.06
CA VAL A 100 1.98 0.66 5.30
C VAL A 100 2.93 1.83 5.50
N GLN A 101 2.41 3.04 5.69
CA GLN A 101 3.23 4.25 5.83
C GLN A 101 2.75 5.13 6.97
N LYS A 102 3.65 5.96 7.54
CA LYS A 102 3.24 7.11 8.36
C LYS A 102 2.89 8.32 7.49
N ALA A 103 1.71 8.88 7.72
CA ALA A 103 1.30 10.16 7.16
C ALA A 103 1.89 11.35 7.94
N LYS A 104 1.76 12.56 7.39
CA LYS A 104 2.31 13.80 7.99
C LYS A 104 1.82 14.04 9.42
N ASP A 105 0.58 13.63 9.72
CA ASP A 105 -0.04 13.71 11.05
C ASP A 105 0.43 12.61 12.03
N ASN A 106 1.44 11.83 11.64
CA ASN A 106 2.02 10.71 12.40
C ASN A 106 1.07 9.51 12.60
N ARG A 107 -0.03 9.43 11.84
CA ARG A 107 -0.92 8.26 11.82
C ARG A 107 -0.52 7.32 10.69
N ALA A 108 -0.76 6.03 10.89
CA ALA A 108 -0.46 5.03 9.88
C ALA A 108 -1.62 4.83 8.90
N GLU A 109 -1.28 4.59 7.64
CA GLU A 109 -2.21 4.43 6.53
C GLU A 109 -1.78 3.24 5.66
N LEU A 110 -2.77 2.58 5.06
CA LEU A 110 -2.61 1.57 4.03
C LEU A 110 -2.65 2.26 2.66
N VAL A 111 -1.70 1.98 1.79
CA VAL A 111 -1.70 2.49 0.41
C VAL A 111 -1.62 1.33 -0.55
N PHE A 112 -2.49 1.35 -1.54
CA PHE A 112 -2.63 0.31 -2.56
C PHE A 112 -2.21 0.87 -3.90
N ASP A 113 -1.34 0.16 -4.61
CA ASP A 113 -1.02 0.44 -6.01
C ASP A 113 -1.15 -0.91 -6.75
N LEU A 114 -2.40 -1.19 -7.13
CA LEU A 114 -2.81 -2.47 -7.68
C LEU A 114 -3.03 -2.32 -9.18
N SER A 115 -2.51 -3.27 -9.94
CA SER A 115 -2.86 -3.46 -11.34
C SER A 115 -3.03 -4.95 -11.59
N THR A 116 -4.13 -5.35 -12.22
CA THR A 116 -4.34 -6.75 -12.65
C THR A 116 -4.80 -6.77 -14.10
N LYS A 117 -4.77 -7.94 -14.73
CA LYS A 117 -5.13 -8.13 -16.13
C LYS A 117 -6.54 -7.62 -16.39
N GLY A 118 -6.65 -6.54 -17.16
CA GLY A 118 -7.93 -5.97 -17.56
C GLY A 118 -8.69 -5.24 -16.44
N ASN A 119 -8.08 -4.98 -15.28
CA ASN A 119 -8.72 -4.27 -14.18
C ASN A 119 -7.90 -3.04 -13.76
N LYS A 120 -8.61 -1.96 -13.41
CA LYS A 120 -8.02 -0.71 -13.00
C LYS A 120 -8.68 -0.21 -11.71
N PHE A 121 -7.82 0.10 -10.76
CA PHE A 121 -8.18 0.57 -9.42
C PHE A 121 -8.05 2.09 -9.38
N TYR A 122 -9.05 2.78 -9.94
CA TYR A 122 -9.03 4.24 -9.99
C TYR A 122 -9.26 4.82 -8.60
N ARG A 123 -8.49 5.86 -8.23
CA ARG A 123 -8.76 6.71 -7.07
C ARG A 123 -8.87 5.94 -5.74
N LEU A 124 -8.03 4.91 -5.56
CA LEU A 124 -7.83 4.31 -4.24
C LEU A 124 -6.94 5.21 -3.39
N LEU A 125 -7.56 6.01 -2.52
CA LEU A 125 -6.83 6.85 -1.59
C LEU A 125 -6.22 6.01 -0.44
N PRO A 126 -5.17 6.54 0.21
CA PRO A 126 -4.67 5.96 1.45
C PRO A 126 -5.78 5.73 2.47
N VAL A 127 -5.86 4.51 3.01
CA VAL A 127 -6.86 4.12 4.00
C VAL A 127 -6.26 4.24 5.39
N LYS A 128 -6.85 5.08 6.22
CA LYS A 128 -6.36 5.34 7.57
C LYS A 128 -6.60 4.12 8.46
N ILE A 129 -5.54 3.53 9.02
CA ILE A 129 -5.64 2.31 9.84
C ILE A 129 -6.55 2.53 11.05
N TYR A 130 -6.49 3.70 11.67
CA TYR A 130 -7.36 4.00 12.82
C TYR A 130 -8.85 4.01 12.45
N SER A 131 -9.21 4.30 11.20
CA SER A 131 -10.59 4.24 10.73
C SER A 131 -11.02 2.79 10.63
N LEU A 132 -10.19 1.93 10.02
CA LEU A 132 -10.45 0.49 9.92
C LEU A 132 -10.62 -0.17 11.30
N ARG A 133 -9.84 0.24 12.32
CA ARG A 133 -9.99 -0.29 13.69
C ARG A 133 -11.33 0.04 14.35
N LYS A 134 -12.04 1.07 13.87
CA LYS A 134 -13.38 1.42 14.36
C LYS A 134 -14.48 0.61 13.67
N GLU A 135 -14.14 -0.01 12.55
CA GLU A 135 -15.05 -0.87 11.81
C GLU A 135 -14.91 -2.31 12.29
N SER A 136 -16.04 -3.02 12.38
CA SER A 136 -16.02 -4.46 12.61
C SER A 136 -15.66 -5.14 11.30
N PRO A 137 -14.61 -5.98 11.24
CA PRO A 137 -14.33 -6.75 10.04
C PRO A 137 -15.49 -7.68 9.74
N VAL A 138 -15.70 -7.95 8.45
CA VAL A 138 -16.72 -8.88 7.98
C VAL A 138 -16.12 -10.26 7.72
N SER A 139 -16.97 -11.28 7.72
CA SER A 139 -16.60 -12.58 7.18
C SER A 139 -16.88 -12.63 5.68
N LEU A 140 -15.97 -13.21 4.92
CA LEU A 140 -16.13 -13.48 3.50
C LEU A 140 -15.86 -14.96 3.24
N GLU A 141 -16.82 -15.61 2.60
CA GLU A 141 -16.64 -16.95 2.05
C GLU A 141 -16.40 -16.84 0.55
N THR A 142 -15.34 -17.49 0.09
CA THR A 142 -14.92 -17.54 -1.31
C THR A 142 -14.94 -18.99 -1.77
N SER A 143 -14.68 -19.21 -3.06
CA SER A 143 -14.51 -20.56 -3.59
C SER A 143 -13.30 -21.32 -3.02
N PHE A 144 -12.39 -20.62 -2.32
CA PHE A 144 -11.10 -21.15 -1.86
C PHE A 144 -10.94 -21.16 -0.34
N GLY A 145 -11.90 -20.60 0.40
CA GLY A 145 -11.83 -20.56 1.85
C GLY A 145 -12.69 -19.47 2.48
N LYS A 146 -12.68 -19.46 3.81
CA LYS A 146 -13.38 -18.49 4.64
C LYS A 146 -12.40 -17.60 5.38
N TYR A 147 -12.66 -16.30 5.33
CA TYR A 147 -11.86 -15.25 5.94
C TYR A 147 -12.74 -14.48 6.92
N ASN A 148 -12.25 -14.19 8.13
CA ASN A 148 -13.06 -13.60 9.20
C ASN A 148 -12.63 -12.17 9.58
N ASP A 149 -11.61 -11.63 8.93
CA ASP A 149 -10.94 -10.37 9.27
C ASP A 149 -10.90 -9.41 8.05
N ILE A 150 -11.99 -9.37 7.29
CA ILE A 150 -12.07 -8.64 6.02
C ILE A 150 -12.55 -7.20 6.23
N TYR A 151 -11.83 -6.27 5.63
CA TYR A 151 -12.19 -4.86 5.48
C TYR A 151 -12.53 -4.57 4.02
N ILE A 152 -13.66 -3.91 3.79
CA ILE A 152 -14.09 -3.55 2.43
C ILE A 152 -13.62 -2.13 2.14
N ILE A 153 -12.80 -1.98 1.11
CA ILE A 153 -12.21 -0.71 0.72
C ILE A 153 -12.84 -0.25 -0.58
N TYR A 154 -13.36 0.98 -0.58
CA TYR A 154 -14.00 1.61 -1.72
C TYR A 154 -13.08 2.68 -2.34
N PRO A 155 -13.14 2.89 -3.66
CA PRO A 155 -12.61 4.08 -4.30
C PRO A 155 -13.18 5.37 -3.69
N ASP A 156 -12.45 6.48 -3.82
CA ASP A 156 -12.95 7.79 -3.37
C ASP A 156 -14.15 8.28 -4.21
N ASP A 157 -14.82 9.34 -3.74
CA ASP A 157 -16.00 9.89 -4.41
C ASP A 157 -15.73 10.39 -5.84
N ASN A 158 -14.51 10.80 -6.15
CA ASN A 158 -14.09 11.24 -7.49
C ASN A 158 -13.82 10.05 -8.42
N ALA A 159 -13.83 8.81 -7.93
CA ALA A 159 -13.77 7.62 -8.77
C ALA A 159 -14.99 7.48 -9.70
N LYS A 160 -16.10 8.18 -9.40
CA LYS A 160 -17.32 8.20 -10.21
C LYS A 160 -17.05 8.62 -11.66
N ASP A 161 -16.05 9.47 -11.89
CA ASP A 161 -15.61 9.90 -13.23
C ASP A 161 -15.07 8.75 -14.11
N PHE A 162 -14.77 7.60 -13.51
CA PHE A 162 -14.27 6.40 -14.19
C PHE A 162 -15.28 5.24 -14.18
N TYR A 163 -16.46 5.42 -13.55
CA TYR A 163 -17.45 4.36 -13.38
C TYR A 163 -18.02 3.84 -14.71
N GLN A 164 -17.96 4.62 -15.78
CA GLN A 164 -18.34 4.20 -17.13
C GLN A 164 -17.37 3.19 -17.77
N LEU A 165 -16.12 3.06 -17.26
CA LEU A 165 -15.12 2.16 -17.83
C LEU A 165 -15.36 0.71 -17.40
N SER A 166 -15.33 -0.24 -18.35
CA SER A 166 -15.57 -1.67 -18.11
C SER A 166 -14.54 -2.34 -17.20
N ASN A 167 -13.36 -1.75 -17.05
CA ASN A 167 -12.29 -2.22 -16.18
C ASN A 167 -12.32 -1.63 -14.77
N PHE A 168 -13.36 -0.85 -14.43
CA PHE A 168 -13.48 -0.19 -13.13
C PHE A 168 -13.75 -1.18 -12.00
N VAL A 169 -12.82 -1.24 -11.04
CA VAL A 169 -13.00 -1.96 -9.77
C VAL A 169 -13.81 -1.11 -8.80
N THR A 170 -14.90 -1.66 -8.28
CA THR A 170 -15.83 -0.97 -7.38
C THR A 170 -15.47 -1.09 -5.91
N LYS A 171 -14.78 -2.17 -5.51
CA LYS A 171 -14.33 -2.40 -4.14
C LYS A 171 -13.28 -3.50 -4.05
N LEU A 172 -12.53 -3.46 -2.95
CA LEU A 172 -11.57 -4.48 -2.55
C LEU A 172 -11.99 -5.11 -1.23
N TYR A 173 -11.59 -6.36 -1.03
CA TYR A 173 -11.73 -7.09 0.21
C TYR A 173 -10.33 -7.40 0.73
N TRP A 174 -9.95 -6.75 1.82
CA TRP A 174 -8.64 -6.84 2.43
C TRP A 174 -8.71 -7.55 3.78
N SER A 175 -8.09 -8.72 3.90
CA SER A 175 -7.85 -9.41 5.15
C SER A 175 -6.65 -8.79 5.86
N LYS A 176 -6.75 -8.51 7.16
CA LYS A 176 -5.58 -8.06 7.94
C LYS A 176 -4.48 -9.13 7.96
N SER A 177 -4.86 -10.42 8.06
CA SER A 177 -3.93 -11.55 8.16
C SER A 177 -3.45 -12.09 6.82
N GLN A 178 -4.22 -11.93 5.74
CA GLN A 178 -3.90 -12.54 4.44
C GLN A 178 -3.83 -11.55 3.26
N GLY A 179 -4.12 -10.27 3.48
CA GLY A 179 -4.03 -9.23 2.47
C GLY A 179 -5.19 -9.23 1.48
N LEU A 180 -4.93 -8.99 0.20
CA LEU A 180 -5.94 -8.86 -0.83
C LEU A 180 -6.61 -10.22 -1.12
N ILE A 181 -7.88 -10.36 -0.74
CA ILE A 181 -8.65 -11.60 -0.91
C ILE A 181 -9.54 -11.56 -2.14
N ARG A 182 -10.15 -10.41 -2.42
CA ARG A 182 -11.10 -10.29 -3.53
C ARG A 182 -11.19 -8.85 -4.02
N PHE A 183 -11.58 -8.67 -5.28
CA PHE A 183 -12.05 -7.38 -5.77
C PHE A 183 -13.20 -7.57 -6.77
N ASP A 184 -14.13 -6.62 -6.76
CA ASP A 184 -15.32 -6.64 -7.60
C ASP A 184 -15.23 -5.56 -8.68
N LYS A 185 -15.67 -5.89 -9.88
CA LYS A 185 -15.84 -4.93 -10.97
C LYS A 185 -17.29 -4.46 -11.05
N LYS A 186 -17.51 -3.36 -11.75
CA LYS A 186 -18.85 -2.82 -11.98
C LYS A 186 -19.76 -3.72 -12.82
N ASP A 187 -19.18 -4.57 -13.67
CA ASP A 187 -19.90 -5.46 -14.58
C ASP A 187 -20.32 -6.78 -13.91
N GLY A 188 -20.13 -6.89 -12.60
CA GLY A 188 -20.46 -8.06 -11.80
C GLY A 188 -19.38 -9.15 -11.81
N VAL A 189 -18.34 -9.01 -12.63
CA VAL A 189 -17.18 -9.92 -12.57
C VAL A 189 -16.37 -9.60 -11.32
N PHE A 190 -15.98 -10.64 -10.59
CA PHE A 190 -15.13 -10.53 -9.41
C PHE A 190 -13.95 -11.48 -9.53
N TRP A 191 -12.90 -11.19 -8.76
CA TRP A 191 -11.67 -11.98 -8.73
C TRP A 191 -11.36 -12.35 -7.29
N GLU A 192 -11.11 -13.64 -7.03
CA GLU A 192 -10.82 -14.18 -5.69
C GLU A 192 -9.41 -14.75 -5.65
N LEU A 193 -8.73 -14.55 -4.52
CA LEU A 193 -7.45 -15.17 -4.21
C LEU A 193 -7.67 -16.67 -4.11
N SER A 194 -6.90 -17.41 -4.90
CA SER A 194 -6.97 -18.87 -4.99
C SER A 194 -5.77 -19.56 -4.36
N ARG A 195 -4.61 -18.89 -4.34
CA ARG A 195 -3.37 -19.33 -3.71
C ARG A 195 -2.45 -18.14 -3.48
#